data_AF-A0A7J3XC65-F1
#
_entry.id   AF-A0A7J3XC65-F1
#
_cell.length_a   1.000
_cell.length_b   1.000
_cell.length_c   1.000
_cell.angle_alpha   90.00
_cell.angle_beta   90.00
_cell.angle_gamma   90.00
#
_symmetry.space_group_name_H-M   'P 1'
#
loop_
_entity.id
_entity.type
_entity.pdbx_description
1 polymer ?
#
loop_
_entity_poly.entity_id
_entity_poly.type
_entity_poly.pdbx_seq_one_letter_code
_entity_poly.pdbx_strand_id
1 'polypeptide(L)'
;GEKQVDGCYTSLYLEAETGPEEILVVYSDTLKPQEDPDVVPIRGDIPIVMLGPSQRVVLEAWARLGRGKEHAKWSPVTVASLTYLALISIDQGRCTKCGLCAERCPTGAIKTVNGELVVREDLCNLCRQCIKVCEPEAINLSWRRDAYRLHVESSGALSPERILLQSVIEVKRKLLEFYENLEKVLSRIGGGS
;
A
#
# COMPACT_ATOMS: atom_id res chain seq x y z
N GLY A 1 8.88 34.88 -3.41
CA GLY A 1 8.62 34.38 -2.05
C GLY A 1 7.12 34.38 -1.87
N GLU A 2 6.50 33.23 -2.05
CA GLU A 2 5.05 33.10 -1.89
C GLU A 2 4.70 33.18 -0.40
N LYS A 3 3.67 33.97 -0.06
CA LYS A 3 3.18 34.15 1.31
C LYS A 3 2.75 32.80 1.87
N GLN A 4 3.44 32.38 2.92
CA GLN A 4 3.15 31.19 3.72
C GLN A 4 1.80 31.36 4.40
N VAL A 5 0.86 30.48 4.09
CA VAL A 5 -0.45 30.42 4.75
C VAL A 5 -0.25 29.69 6.07
N ASP A 6 -0.61 30.35 7.16
CA ASP A 6 -0.49 29.84 8.52
C ASP A 6 -1.20 28.48 8.67
N GLY A 7 -0.55 27.51 9.33
CA GLY A 7 -1.07 26.15 9.55
C GLY A 7 -1.01 25.15 8.37
N CYS A 8 -0.44 25.51 7.22
CA CYS A 8 -0.33 24.59 6.06
C CYS A 8 1.02 23.87 5.93
N TYR A 9 2.05 24.34 6.65
CA TYR A 9 3.42 23.86 6.57
C TYR A 9 4.02 23.73 7.97
N THR A 10 5.01 22.85 8.11
CA THR A 10 5.95 22.82 9.24
C THR A 10 7.36 22.58 8.71
N SER A 11 8.39 23.06 9.40
CA SER A 11 9.78 22.93 8.96
C SER A 11 10.62 21.95 9.78
N LEU A 12 11.62 21.41 9.10
CA LEU A 12 12.58 20.43 9.58
C LEU A 12 13.98 20.93 9.24
N TYR A 13 14.92 20.83 10.17
CA TYR A 13 16.28 21.30 9.99
C TYR A 13 17.28 20.15 10.13
N LEU A 14 18.30 20.17 9.29
CA LEU A 14 19.41 19.23 9.35
C LEU A 14 20.71 19.98 9.17
N GLU A 15 21.65 19.70 10.06
CA GLU A 15 23.02 20.19 10.01
C GLU A 15 23.97 19.08 10.45
N ALA A 16 25.02 18.87 9.65
CA ALA A 16 26.11 17.95 9.97
C ALA A 16 27.40 18.42 9.28
N GLU A 17 28.53 18.19 9.94
CA GLU A 17 29.86 18.49 9.41
C GLU A 17 30.86 17.40 9.82
N THR A 18 32.00 17.38 9.13
CA THR A 18 33.06 16.38 9.32
C THR A 18 34.42 17.04 9.49
N GLY A 19 35.28 16.42 10.30
CA GLY A 19 36.67 16.83 10.47
C GLY A 19 37.60 16.44 9.29
N PRO A 20 38.92 16.74 9.39
CA PRO A 20 39.90 16.53 8.31
C PRO A 20 40.21 15.08 7.94
N GLU A 21 39.88 14.11 8.79
CA GLU A 21 40.10 12.67 8.55
C GLU A 21 38.83 11.85 8.80
N GLU A 22 37.68 12.51 8.84
CA GLU A 22 36.39 11.89 9.19
C GLU A 22 35.56 11.61 7.94
N ILE A 23 34.83 10.49 7.97
CA ILE A 23 33.77 10.18 7.02
C ILE A 23 32.52 9.89 7.84
N LEU A 24 31.42 10.58 7.53
CA LEU A 24 30.15 10.48 8.25
C LEU A 24 29.01 10.17 7.28
N VAL A 25 28.22 9.14 7.57
CA VAL A 25 26.92 8.97 6.92
C VAL A 25 25.87 9.71 7.75
N VAL A 26 25.24 10.71 7.16
CA VAL A 26 24.14 11.44 7.78
C VAL A 26 22.85 10.67 7.55
N TYR A 27 22.14 10.35 8.62
CA TYR A 27 20.91 9.59 8.60
C TYR A 27 19.68 10.46 8.84
N SER A 28 18.50 9.90 8.60
CA SER A 28 17.23 10.60 8.72
C SER A 28 16.91 11.08 10.13
N ASP A 29 17.40 10.44 11.19
CA ASP A 29 17.24 10.93 12.56
C ASP A 29 17.91 12.28 12.85
N THR A 30 18.83 12.72 11.99
CA THR A 30 19.49 14.03 12.06
C THR A 30 18.54 15.16 11.65
N LEU A 31 17.48 14.86 10.90
CA LEU A 31 16.45 15.82 10.51
C LEU A 31 15.51 16.10 11.70
N LYS A 32 15.62 17.28 12.33
CA LYS A 32 14.90 17.66 13.54
C LYS A 32 13.73 18.60 13.25
N PRO A 33 12.54 18.38 13.85
CA PRO A 33 11.42 19.30 13.71
C PRO A 33 11.73 20.64 14.38
N GLN A 34 11.30 21.74 13.77
CA GLN A 34 11.47 23.08 14.33
C GLN A 34 10.24 23.56 15.10
N GLU A 35 9.04 23.22 14.61
CA GLU A 35 7.77 23.73 15.14
C GLU A 35 6.90 22.62 15.72
N ASP A 36 6.71 21.51 14.98
CA ASP A 36 5.82 20.41 15.35
C ASP A 36 6.61 19.15 15.75
N PRO A 37 6.66 18.78 17.04
CA PRO A 37 7.44 17.64 17.52
C PRO A 37 6.92 16.28 17.01
N ASP A 38 5.69 16.21 16.53
CA ASP A 38 5.09 14.97 16.02
C ASP A 38 5.44 14.70 14.55
N VAL A 39 5.96 15.71 13.82
CA VAL A 39 6.36 15.58 12.42
C VAL A 39 7.84 15.23 12.34
N VAL A 40 8.13 13.93 12.40
CA VAL A 40 9.50 13.37 12.34
C VAL A 40 9.61 12.26 11.29
N PRO A 41 10.83 11.95 10.80
CA PRO A 41 11.05 10.76 9.99
C PRO A 41 10.66 9.50 10.75
N ILE A 42 9.85 8.65 10.13
CA ILE A 42 9.37 7.42 10.77
C ILE A 42 10.49 6.41 11.06
N ARG A 43 11.55 6.45 10.26
CA ARG A 43 12.76 5.66 10.45
C ARG A 43 13.93 6.61 10.61
N GLY A 44 14.75 6.36 11.62
CA GLY A 44 15.96 7.14 11.89
C GLY A 44 17.19 6.68 11.11
N ASP A 45 17.13 5.51 10.47
CA ASP A 45 18.27 4.81 9.88
C ASP A 45 18.30 4.90 8.34
N ILE A 46 17.55 5.84 7.74
CA ILE A 46 17.59 6.05 6.29
C ILE A 46 18.81 6.92 5.98
N PRO A 47 19.81 6.43 5.22
CA PRO A 47 20.96 7.25 4.85
C PRO A 47 20.53 8.35 3.89
N ILE A 48 20.90 9.61 4.20
CA ILE A 48 20.61 10.78 3.38
C ILE A 48 21.81 11.09 2.49
N VAL A 49 22.99 11.28 3.10
CA VAL A 49 24.21 11.69 2.41
C VAL A 49 25.44 11.19 3.16
N MET A 50 26.49 10.84 2.42
CA MET A 50 27.82 10.56 2.98
C MET A 50 28.69 11.80 2.83
N LEU A 51 29.22 12.29 3.95
CA LEU A 51 30.17 13.40 4.01
C LEU A 51 31.58 12.82 4.08
N GLY A 52 32.44 13.22 3.15
CA GLY A 52 33.88 13.01 3.22
C GLY A 52 34.57 14.12 4.02
N PRO A 53 35.91 14.07 4.17
CA PRO A 53 36.62 14.98 5.06
C PRO A 53 36.38 16.47 4.76
N SER A 54 36.22 17.27 5.82
CA SER A 54 36.00 18.72 5.77
C SER A 54 34.75 19.14 4.97
N GLN A 55 33.72 18.28 4.93
CA GLN A 55 32.43 18.61 4.32
C GLN A 55 31.38 18.96 5.37
N ARG A 56 30.46 19.86 4.99
CA ARG A 56 29.32 20.28 5.79
C ARG A 56 28.07 20.32 4.92
N VAL A 57 26.95 19.85 5.49
CA VAL A 57 25.62 19.97 4.92
C VAL A 57 24.72 20.71 5.89
N VAL A 58 23.98 21.67 5.36
CA VAL A 58 22.95 22.41 6.08
C VAL A 58 21.75 22.53 5.16
N LEU A 59 20.57 22.10 5.63
CA LEU A 59 19.33 22.30 4.89
C LEU A 59 18.15 22.51 5.83
N GLU A 60 17.19 23.29 5.33
CA GLU A 60 15.86 23.43 5.91
C GLU A 60 14.85 22.85 4.91
N ALA A 61 14.03 21.92 5.39
CA ALA A 61 13.01 21.23 4.63
C ALA A 61 11.61 21.60 5.13
N TRP A 62 10.66 21.68 4.20
CA TRP A 62 9.31 22.16 4.46
C TRP A 62 8.30 21.05 4.16
N ALA A 63 7.58 20.59 5.18
CA ALA A 63 6.57 19.55 5.08
C ALA A 63 5.18 20.15 4.97
N ARG A 64 4.35 19.55 4.10
CA ARG A 64 2.90 19.83 3.99
C ARG A 64 2.12 18.58 3.69
N LEU A 65 0.83 18.62 3.99
CA LEU A 65 -0.12 17.62 3.50
C LEU A 65 -0.25 17.70 1.97
N GLY A 66 -0.45 16.55 1.35
CA GLY A 66 -0.69 16.41 -0.07
C GLY A 66 -1.34 15.07 -0.39
N ARG A 67 -1.83 14.92 -1.62
CA ARG A 67 -2.49 13.69 -2.07
C ARG A 67 -1.57 12.88 -2.98
N GLY A 68 -1.62 11.55 -2.90
CA GLY A 68 -0.86 10.67 -3.80
C GLY A 68 -1.14 10.90 -5.30
N LYS A 69 -2.32 11.45 -5.65
CA LYS A 69 -2.65 11.87 -7.02
C LYS A 69 -1.85 13.10 -7.48
N GLU A 70 -1.43 13.96 -6.56
CA GLU A 70 -0.59 15.14 -6.88
C GLU A 70 0.87 14.74 -7.09
N HIS A 71 1.39 13.82 -6.27
CA HIS A 71 2.75 13.31 -6.40
C HIS A 71 2.92 11.97 -5.66
N ALA A 72 3.73 11.07 -6.21
CA ALA A 72 3.95 9.73 -5.66
C ALA A 72 4.45 9.73 -4.21
N LYS A 73 5.24 10.75 -3.81
CA LYS A 73 5.74 10.94 -2.43
C LYS A 73 4.64 11.07 -1.37
N TRP A 74 3.42 11.42 -1.76
CA TRP A 74 2.25 11.50 -0.88
C TRP A 74 1.36 10.24 -0.94
N SER A 75 1.81 9.15 -1.56
CA SER A 75 1.14 7.87 -1.42
C SER A 75 1.32 7.36 0.02
N PRO A 76 0.24 7.11 0.79
CA PRO A 76 0.36 6.59 2.14
C PRO A 76 0.61 5.06 2.15
N VAL A 77 0.62 4.42 0.99
CA VAL A 77 0.77 2.97 0.81
C VAL A 77 1.92 2.66 -0.14
N THR A 78 2.62 1.56 0.13
CA THR A 78 3.54 0.92 -0.82
C THR A 78 2.78 -0.06 -1.72
N VAL A 79 1.79 -0.77 -1.14
CA VAL A 79 0.93 -1.74 -1.84
C VAL A 79 -0.52 -1.53 -1.45
N ALA A 80 -1.40 -1.48 -2.44
CA ALA A 80 -2.85 -1.60 -2.26
C ALA A 80 -3.40 -2.43 -3.41
N SER A 81 -3.61 -3.72 -3.18
CA SER A 81 -4.07 -4.66 -4.20
C SER A 81 -5.39 -5.29 -3.80
N LEU A 82 -6.31 -5.37 -4.75
CA LEU A 82 -7.57 -6.07 -4.61
C LEU A 82 -7.56 -7.30 -5.52
N THR A 83 -7.75 -8.48 -4.95
CA THR A 83 -7.85 -9.74 -5.70
C THR A 83 -9.12 -10.48 -5.33
N TYR A 84 -9.51 -11.46 -6.14
CA TYR A 84 -10.63 -12.34 -5.81
C TYR A 84 -10.24 -13.39 -4.78
N LEU A 85 -11.23 -13.86 -4.00
CA LEU A 85 -11.07 -15.09 -3.22
C LEU A 85 -11.29 -16.31 -4.13
N ALA A 86 -10.31 -17.20 -4.13
CA ALA A 86 -10.34 -18.42 -4.92
C ALA A 86 -11.42 -19.39 -4.42
N LEU A 87 -11.91 -20.21 -5.35
CA LEU A 87 -12.73 -21.39 -5.07
C LEU A 87 -12.08 -22.57 -5.78
N ILE A 88 -11.73 -23.61 -5.02
CA ILE A 88 -11.04 -24.80 -5.53
C ILE A 88 -11.92 -26.02 -5.27
N SER A 89 -12.37 -26.69 -6.32
CA SER A 89 -13.06 -27.98 -6.19
C SER A 89 -12.26 -29.10 -6.85
N ILE A 90 -12.09 -30.21 -6.14
CA ILE A 90 -11.41 -31.41 -6.63
C ILE A 90 -12.45 -32.51 -6.87
N ASP A 91 -12.55 -32.95 -8.12
CA ASP A 91 -13.36 -34.09 -8.52
C ASP A 91 -12.71 -35.40 -8.04
N GLN A 92 -13.30 -35.99 -7.01
CA GLN A 92 -12.80 -37.21 -6.39
C GLN A 92 -12.89 -38.44 -7.31
N GLY A 93 -13.76 -38.42 -8.32
CA GLY A 93 -13.89 -39.52 -9.29
C GLY A 93 -12.76 -39.55 -10.31
N ARG A 94 -12.12 -38.39 -10.57
CA ARG A 94 -10.99 -38.26 -11.50
C ARG A 94 -9.64 -38.12 -10.79
N CYS A 95 -9.63 -37.69 -9.54
CA CYS A 95 -8.38 -37.47 -8.80
C CYS A 95 -7.68 -38.79 -8.45
N THR A 96 -6.43 -38.93 -8.88
CA THR A 96 -5.57 -40.09 -8.55
C THR A 96 -4.79 -39.93 -7.25
N LYS A 97 -4.94 -38.80 -6.55
CA LYS A 97 -4.17 -38.41 -5.36
C LYS A 97 -2.64 -38.44 -5.56
N CYS A 98 -2.15 -38.22 -6.79
CA CYS A 98 -0.72 -38.23 -7.11
C CYS A 98 0.11 -37.12 -6.44
N GLY A 99 -0.53 -36.06 -5.89
CA GLY A 99 0.16 -35.00 -5.15
C GLY A 99 0.84 -33.92 -5.97
N LEU A 100 0.97 -34.07 -7.30
CA LEU A 100 1.66 -33.09 -8.17
C LEU A 100 1.11 -31.67 -8.07
N CYS A 101 -0.20 -31.51 -7.89
CA CYS A 101 -0.84 -30.21 -7.70
C CYS A 101 -0.41 -29.50 -6.41
N ALA A 102 -0.11 -30.27 -5.35
CA ALA A 102 0.40 -29.75 -4.09
C ALA A 102 1.87 -29.33 -4.23
N GLU A 103 2.71 -30.17 -4.86
CA GLU A 103 4.13 -29.88 -5.10
C GLU A 103 4.34 -28.61 -5.94
N ARG A 104 3.44 -28.35 -6.88
CA ARG A 104 3.53 -27.22 -7.81
C ARG A 104 2.82 -25.97 -7.31
N CYS A 105 2.20 -26.00 -6.13
CA CYS A 105 1.50 -24.86 -5.59
C CYS A 105 2.48 -23.87 -4.91
N PRO A 106 2.77 -22.71 -5.51
CA PRO A 106 3.81 -21.80 -4.97
C PRO A 106 3.41 -21.15 -3.65
N THR A 107 2.11 -21.08 -3.36
CA THR A 107 1.59 -20.49 -2.13
C THR A 107 1.25 -21.52 -1.06
N GLY A 108 1.37 -22.82 -1.36
CA GLY A 108 0.94 -23.89 -0.47
C GLY A 108 -0.57 -23.93 -0.22
N ALA A 109 -1.39 -23.41 -1.14
CA ALA A 109 -2.85 -23.49 -1.10
C ALA A 109 -3.39 -24.91 -1.30
N ILE A 110 -2.60 -25.81 -1.89
CA ILE A 110 -2.88 -27.24 -1.93
C ILE A 110 -1.67 -27.93 -1.28
N LYS A 111 -1.92 -28.81 -0.31
CA LYS A 111 -0.88 -29.59 0.38
C LYS A 111 -1.32 -31.04 0.49
N THR A 112 -0.37 -31.96 0.57
CA THR A 112 -0.64 -33.36 0.92
C THR A 112 -0.36 -33.56 2.41
N VAL A 113 -1.36 -34.01 3.17
CA VAL A 113 -1.24 -34.32 4.59
C VAL A 113 -1.80 -35.72 4.81
N ASN A 114 -0.98 -36.64 5.34
CA ASN A 114 -1.35 -38.04 5.56
C ASN A 114 -1.89 -38.74 4.30
N GLY A 115 -1.35 -38.42 3.12
CA GLY A 115 -1.79 -38.98 1.84
C GLY A 115 -3.06 -38.33 1.26
N GLU A 116 -3.66 -37.37 1.94
CA GLU A 116 -4.85 -36.64 1.48
C GLU A 116 -4.52 -35.22 1.05
N LEU A 117 -5.24 -34.72 0.04
CA LEU A 117 -5.11 -33.34 -0.40
C LEU A 117 -5.90 -32.41 0.53
N VAL A 118 -5.19 -31.47 1.17
CA VAL A 118 -5.75 -30.40 1.98
C VAL A 118 -5.71 -29.10 1.19
N VAL A 119 -6.85 -28.45 1.07
CA VAL A 119 -7.02 -27.22 0.29
C VAL A 119 -7.26 -26.03 1.23
N ARG A 120 -6.52 -24.95 0.98
CA ARG A 120 -6.59 -23.66 1.66
C ARG A 120 -6.81 -22.57 0.62
N GLU A 121 -8.08 -22.34 0.30
CA GLU A 121 -8.51 -21.36 -0.72
C GLU A 121 -7.99 -19.95 -0.41
N ASP A 122 -7.86 -19.62 0.87
CA ASP A 122 -7.32 -18.36 1.34
C ASP A 122 -5.85 -18.16 0.94
N LEU A 123 -5.07 -19.20 0.69
CA LEU A 123 -3.68 -19.03 0.26
C LEU A 123 -3.54 -19.01 -1.27
N CYS A 124 -4.61 -19.31 -2.02
CA CYS A 124 -4.53 -19.40 -3.47
C CYS A 124 -4.42 -18.00 -4.10
N ASN A 125 -3.45 -17.84 -5.00
CA ASN A 125 -3.25 -16.62 -5.79
C ASN A 125 -3.71 -16.77 -7.26
N LEU A 126 -4.52 -17.78 -7.57
CA LEU A 126 -5.05 -18.04 -8.91
C LEU A 126 -4.00 -18.24 -10.02
N CYS A 127 -2.78 -18.70 -9.69
CA CYS A 127 -1.71 -18.92 -10.68
C CYS A 127 -1.92 -20.11 -11.65
N ARG A 128 -2.96 -20.94 -11.42
CA ARG A 128 -3.38 -22.09 -12.26
C ARG A 128 -2.36 -23.21 -12.44
N GLN A 129 -1.26 -23.24 -11.68
CA GLN A 129 -0.27 -24.32 -11.77
C GLN A 129 -0.88 -25.69 -11.46
N CYS A 130 -1.77 -25.76 -10.46
CA CYS A 130 -2.47 -27.00 -10.09
C CYS A 130 -3.31 -27.57 -11.24
N ILE A 131 -3.97 -26.72 -12.03
CA ILE A 131 -4.74 -27.16 -13.21
C ILE A 131 -3.79 -27.70 -14.28
N LYS A 132 -2.73 -26.94 -14.57
CA LYS A 132 -1.77 -27.28 -15.64
C LYS A 132 -1.13 -28.65 -15.45
N VAL A 133 -0.88 -29.06 -14.21
CA VAL A 133 -0.19 -30.33 -13.91
C VAL A 133 -1.13 -31.49 -13.60
N CYS A 134 -2.44 -31.26 -13.55
CA CYS A 134 -3.42 -32.30 -13.26
C CYS A 134 -3.86 -32.98 -14.56
N GLU A 135 -3.15 -34.03 -14.97
CA GLU A 135 -3.48 -34.80 -16.18
C GLU A 135 -4.93 -35.32 -16.23
N PRO A 136 -5.55 -35.80 -15.13
CA PRO A 136 -6.96 -36.21 -15.14
C PRO A 136 -7.96 -35.05 -15.19
N GLU A 137 -7.47 -33.81 -15.18
CA GLU A 137 -8.28 -32.58 -15.15
C GLU A 137 -9.25 -32.51 -13.96
N ALA A 138 -8.88 -33.11 -12.83
CA ALA A 138 -9.72 -33.24 -11.65
C ALA A 138 -9.89 -31.92 -10.84
N ILE A 139 -9.19 -30.84 -11.21
CA ILE A 139 -9.19 -29.59 -10.46
C ILE A 139 -9.94 -28.50 -11.22
N ASN A 140 -10.98 -27.95 -10.61
CA ASN A 140 -11.65 -26.74 -11.08
C ASN A 140 -11.28 -25.57 -10.17
N LEU A 141 -10.73 -24.51 -10.77
CA LEU A 141 -10.33 -23.28 -10.08
C LEU A 141 -11.17 -22.11 -10.60
N SER A 142 -11.98 -21.54 -9.72
CA SER A 142 -12.76 -20.33 -9.98
C SER A 142 -12.60 -19.33 -8.84
N TRP A 143 -13.50 -18.37 -8.75
CA TRP A 143 -13.49 -17.34 -7.72
C TRP A 143 -14.89 -16.98 -7.28
N ARG A 144 -15.00 -16.47 -6.05
CA ARG A 144 -16.27 -15.97 -5.51
C ARG A 144 -16.55 -14.56 -6.07
N ARG A 145 -17.76 -14.34 -6.60
CA ARG A 145 -18.16 -13.07 -7.24
C ARG A 145 -18.23 -11.90 -6.26
N ASP A 146 -18.68 -12.16 -5.04
CA ASP A 146 -18.95 -11.13 -4.04
C ASP A 146 -17.94 -11.14 -2.88
N ALA A 147 -16.76 -11.73 -3.10
CA ALA A 147 -15.75 -11.87 -2.06
C ALA A 147 -14.35 -11.55 -2.58
N TYR A 148 -13.71 -10.59 -1.91
CA TYR A 148 -12.44 -10.01 -2.33
C TYR A 148 -11.43 -10.05 -1.18
N ARG A 149 -10.16 -10.09 -1.55
CA ARG A 149 -9.03 -9.87 -0.65
C ARG A 149 -8.42 -8.53 -0.98
N LEU A 150 -8.55 -7.59 -0.05
CA LEU A 150 -7.81 -6.35 -0.07
C LEU A 150 -6.54 -6.53 0.77
N HIS A 151 -5.38 -6.31 0.14
CA HIS A 151 -4.10 -6.25 0.83
C HIS A 151 -3.58 -4.82 0.78
N VAL A 152 -3.31 -4.25 1.95
CA VAL A 152 -2.79 -2.89 2.10
C VAL A 152 -1.52 -2.94 2.94
N GLU A 153 -0.45 -2.36 2.40
CA GLU A 153 0.82 -2.18 3.08
C GLU A 153 1.09 -0.67 3.17
N SER A 154 1.22 -0.18 4.40
CA SER A 154 1.49 1.24 4.64
C SER A 154 2.94 1.59 4.32
N SER A 155 3.18 2.81 3.85
CA SER A 155 4.54 3.39 3.81
C SER A 155 5.10 3.69 5.20
N GLY A 156 4.27 3.54 6.24
CA GLY A 156 4.54 3.83 7.63
C GLY A 156 3.96 5.17 8.08
N ALA A 157 3.79 6.15 7.18
CA ALA A 157 3.32 7.49 7.52
C ALA A 157 1.94 7.52 8.22
N LEU A 158 1.09 6.53 7.96
CA LEU A 158 -0.21 6.33 8.61
C LEU A 158 -0.45 4.84 8.87
N SER A 159 -1.25 4.47 9.87
CA SER A 159 -1.63 3.06 10.06
C SER A 159 -2.53 2.57 8.91
N PRO A 160 -2.50 1.27 8.54
CA PRO A 160 -3.38 0.72 7.52
C PRO A 160 -4.87 0.98 7.78
N GLU A 161 -5.30 0.88 9.04
CA GLU A 161 -6.69 1.15 9.46
C GLU A 161 -7.07 2.61 9.21
N ARG A 162 -6.16 3.54 9.52
CA ARG A 162 -6.37 4.96 9.27
C ARG A 162 -6.46 5.25 7.78
N ILE A 163 -5.61 4.62 6.97
CA ILE A 163 -5.63 4.78 5.50
C ILE A 163 -6.97 4.30 4.93
N LEU A 164 -7.45 3.13 5.34
CA LEU A 164 -8.75 2.60 4.90
C LEU A 164 -9.89 3.52 5.31
N LEU A 165 -9.90 3.98 6.57
CA LEU A 165 -10.91 4.90 7.07
C LEU A 165 -10.94 6.21 6.27
N GLN A 166 -9.76 6.83 6.04
CA GLN A 166 -9.67 8.06 5.25
C GLN A 166 -10.08 7.84 3.79
N SER A 167 -9.81 6.67 3.22
CA SER A 167 -10.23 6.32 1.86
C SER A 167 -11.76 6.29 1.75
N VAL A 168 -12.47 5.70 2.71
CA VAL A 168 -13.94 5.69 2.74
C VAL A 168 -14.50 7.10 2.94
N ILE A 169 -13.90 7.89 3.84
CA ILE A 169 -14.29 9.28 4.08
C ILE A 169 -14.16 10.12 2.80
N GLU A 170 -13.07 9.97 2.05
CA GLU A 170 -12.84 10.71 0.82
C GLU A 170 -13.83 10.33 -0.29
N VAL A 171 -14.21 9.05 -0.39
CA VAL A 171 -15.28 8.60 -1.30
C VAL A 171 -16.61 9.24 -0.92
N LYS A 172 -16.98 9.21 0.38
CA LYS A 172 -18.19 9.86 0.88
C LYS A 172 -18.19 11.36 0.56
N ARG A 173 -17.08 12.06 0.81
CA ARG A 173 -16.92 13.49 0.54
C ARG A 173 -17.19 13.80 -0.93
N LYS A 174 -16.60 13.03 -1.85
CA LYS A 174 -16.81 13.20 -3.30
C LYS A 174 -18.24 12.92 -3.74
N LEU A 175 -18.89 11.90 -3.15
CA LEU A 175 -20.29 11.60 -3.46
C LEU A 175 -21.22 12.73 -3.03
N LEU A 176 -21.02 13.29 -1.84
CA LEU A 176 -21.79 14.44 -1.36
C LEU A 176 -21.55 15.68 -2.22
N GLU A 177 -20.29 15.97 -2.55
CA GLU A 177 -19.93 17.08 -3.45
C GLU A 177 -20.60 16.93 -4.83
N PHE A 178 -20.60 15.72 -5.39
CA PHE A 178 -21.29 15.44 -6.65
C PHE A 178 -22.81 15.64 -6.54
N TYR A 179 -23.42 15.14 -5.46
CA TYR A 179 -24.85 15.25 -5.20
C TYR A 179 -25.29 16.71 -5.09
N GLU A 180 -24.59 17.52 -4.29
CA GLU A 180 -24.87 18.96 -4.14
C GLU A 180 -24.74 19.72 -5.48
N ASN A 181 -23.74 19.36 -6.28
CA ASN A 181 -23.54 19.98 -7.59
C ASN A 181 -24.64 19.55 -8.58
N LEU A 182 -25.12 18.31 -8.50
CA LEU A 182 -26.23 17.83 -9.31
C LEU A 182 -27.53 18.58 -8.99
N GLU A 183 -27.85 18.79 -7.70
CA GLU A 183 -29.03 19.57 -7.29
C GLU A 183 -28.99 21.02 -7.79
N LYS A 184 -27.82 21.65 -7.75
CA LYS A 184 -27.61 23.01 -8.30
C LYS A 184 -27.86 23.06 -9.81
N VAL A 185 -27.55 22.00 -10.56
CA VAL A 185 -27.82 21.92 -11.99
C VAL A 185 -29.31 21.68 -12.25
N LEU A 186 -29.93 20.74 -11.54
CA LEU A 186 -31.35 20.42 -11.71
C LEU A 186 -32.27 21.60 -11.39
N SER A 187 -31.96 22.37 -10.35
CA SER A 187 -32.71 23.59 -9.99
C SER A 187 -32.64 24.68 -11.07
N ARG A 188 -31.57 24.76 -11.85
CA ARG A 188 -31.46 25.68 -13.00
C ARG A 188 -32.29 25.23 -14.20
N ILE A 189 -32.46 23.92 -14.38
CA ILE A 189 -33.25 23.35 -15.47
C ILE A 189 -34.76 23.43 -15.14
N GLY A 190 -35.13 23.20 -13.88
CA GLY A 190 -36.52 23.26 -13.41
C GLY A 190 -37.11 24.67 -13.27
N GLY A 191 -36.31 25.73 -13.40
CA GLY A 191 -36.75 27.13 -13.34
C GLY A 191 -37.06 27.76 -14.71
N GLY A 192 -37.06 26.97 -15.79
CA GLY A 192 -37.34 27.40 -17.16
C GLY A 192 -38.67 26.84 -17.69
N SER A 193 -39.78 27.20 -17.06
CA SER A 193 -41.14 27.02 -17.59
C SER A 193 -42.03 28.15 -17.12
#